data_AF-A0AAD5UZX5-F1
#
_entry.id   AF-A0AAD5UZX5-F1
#
_cell.length_a   1.000
_cell.length_b   1.000
_cell.length_c   1.000
_cell.angle_alpha   90.00
_cell.angle_beta   90.00
_cell.angle_gamma   90.00
#
_symmetry.space_group_name_H-M   'P 1'
#
loop_
_entity.id
_entity.type
_entity.pdbx_description
1 polymer ?
#
loop_
_entity_poly.entity_id
_entity_poly.type
_entity_poly.pdbx_seq_one_letter_code
_entity_poly.pdbx_strand_id
1 'polypeptide(L)'
;MLELQQTYGKTIHTWAIDQYPDLPLGPPSLMMSYTGDGQGPPPDMAEARDAHCGMDTEAKRRLRAGYLPHYEKVTGSDEWERTGQSVTFEAVESEIRQ
;
A
#
# COMPACT_ATOMS: atom_id res chain seq x y z
N MET A 1 1.27 6.71 12.59
CA MET A 1 1.54 5.29 12.22
C MET A 1 0.56 4.36 12.90
N LEU A 2 0.10 4.67 14.12
CA LEU A 2 -0.93 3.88 14.81
C LEU A 2 -2.25 3.85 14.00
N GLU A 3 -2.59 4.97 13.37
CA GLU A 3 -3.75 5.15 12.51
C GLU A 3 -3.65 4.38 11.19
N LEU A 4 -2.41 4.12 10.75
CA LEU A 4 -2.12 3.46 9.47
C LEU A 4 -1.88 1.96 9.62
N GLN A 5 -1.50 1.50 10.81
CA GLN A 5 -1.16 0.09 11.03
C GLN A 5 -2.33 -0.85 10.73
N GLN A 6 -3.55 -0.40 11.02
CA GLN A 6 -4.77 -1.20 10.88
C GLN A 6 -5.43 -1.07 9.49
N THR A 7 -4.84 -0.30 8.56
CA THR A 7 -5.40 -0.14 7.21
C THR A 7 -4.96 -1.24 6.24
N TYR A 8 -4.24 -2.26 6.72
CA TYR A 8 -3.67 -3.37 5.94
C TYR A 8 -2.80 -2.91 4.75
N GLY A 9 -2.31 -1.66 4.80
CA GLY A 9 -1.59 -1.04 3.69
C GLY A 9 -2.41 -0.95 2.39
N LYS A 10 -3.75 -0.91 2.48
CA LYS A 10 -4.64 -0.80 1.33
C LYS A 10 -5.05 0.66 1.13
N THR A 11 -4.93 1.14 -0.09
CA THR A 11 -5.25 2.53 -0.44
C THR A 11 -6.00 2.59 -1.76
N ILE A 12 -7.03 3.44 -1.83
CA ILE A 12 -7.69 3.77 -3.08
C ILE A 12 -6.92 4.92 -3.73
N HIS A 13 -6.37 4.69 -4.92
CA HIS A 13 -5.64 5.67 -5.69
C HIS A 13 -6.53 6.19 -6.82
N THR A 14 -6.71 7.51 -6.92
CA THR A 14 -7.56 8.13 -7.95
C THR A 14 -6.76 8.73 -9.10
N TRP A 15 -5.45 8.46 -9.16
CA TRP A 15 -4.56 8.98 -10.20
C TRP A 15 -3.76 7.84 -10.85
N ALA A 16 -4.07 7.53 -12.11
CA ALA A 16 -3.33 6.54 -12.88
C ALA A 16 -2.14 7.19 -13.60
N ILE A 17 -1.01 7.38 -12.90
CA ILE A 17 0.17 8.08 -13.43
C ILE A 17 0.73 7.45 -14.71
N ASP A 18 0.63 6.12 -14.84
CA ASP A 18 1.12 5.39 -16.03
C ASP A 18 0.31 5.69 -17.30
N GLN A 19 -0.91 6.24 -17.16
CA GLN A 19 -1.80 6.60 -18.27
C GLN A 19 -1.91 8.12 -18.44
N TYR A 20 -2.09 8.85 -17.33
CA TYR A 20 -2.27 10.30 -17.31
C TYR A 20 -1.26 10.93 -16.34
N PRO A 21 0.02 11.06 -16.73
CA PRO A 21 1.06 11.55 -15.84
C PRO A 21 0.89 13.02 -15.47
N ASP A 22 0.22 13.81 -16.31
CA ASP A 22 0.10 15.25 -16.13
C ASP A 22 -1.14 15.67 -15.33
N LEU A 23 -2.16 14.81 -15.25
CA LEU A 23 -3.44 15.10 -14.60
C LEU A 23 -3.97 13.87 -13.84
N PRO A 24 -4.58 14.05 -12.65
CA PRO A 24 -5.14 12.96 -11.85
C PRO A 24 -6.46 12.45 -12.43
N LEU A 25 -6.38 11.85 -13.62
CA LEU A 25 -7.50 11.26 -14.33
C LEU A 25 -7.49 9.73 -14.16
N GLY A 26 -8.69 9.16 -14.25
CA GLY A 26 -8.93 7.73 -14.20
C GLY A 26 -9.94 7.33 -13.12
N PRO A 27 -10.49 6.11 -13.22
CA PRO A 27 -11.30 5.56 -12.14
C PRO A 27 -10.43 5.31 -10.89
N PRO A 28 -11.03 5.25 -9.69
CA PRO A 28 -10.33 4.80 -8.50
C PRO A 28 -9.75 3.39 -8.70
N SER A 29 -8.57 3.11 -8.16
CA SER A 29 -7.94 1.78 -8.16
C SER A 29 -7.56 1.37 -6.75
N LEU A 30 -7.78 0.09 -6.41
CA LEU A 30 -7.31 -0.47 -5.15
C LEU A 30 -5.82 -0.84 -5.28
N MET A 31 -4.97 -0.20 -4.49
CA MET A 31 -3.54 -0.48 -4.40
C MET A 31 -3.21 -1.18 -3.08
N MET A 32 -2.29 -2.15 -3.14
CA MET A 32 -1.83 -2.91 -1.99
C MET A 32 -0.36 -2.59 -1.71
N SER A 33 -0.05 -2.28 -0.46
CA SER A 33 1.33 -2.16 0.01
C SER A 33 1.95 -3.54 0.21
N TYR A 34 3.28 -3.58 0.27
CA TYR A 34 4.03 -4.76 0.69
C TYR A 34 3.66 -5.15 2.13
N THR A 35 3.35 -6.43 2.32
CA THR A 35 2.91 -7.03 3.57
C THR A 35 3.99 -7.89 4.23
N GLY A 36 5.04 -8.24 3.49
CA GLY A 36 6.13 -9.08 3.95
C GLY A 36 7.48 -8.77 3.31
N ASP A 37 8.53 -9.31 3.91
CA ASP A 37 9.90 -9.19 3.40
C ASP A 37 10.03 -9.91 2.04
N GLY A 38 10.82 -9.33 1.13
CA GLY A 38 11.03 -9.86 -0.22
C GLY A 38 9.99 -9.44 -1.27
N GLN A 39 8.89 -8.78 -0.87
CA GLN A 39 7.94 -8.18 -1.83
C GLN A 39 8.38 -6.80 -2.35
N GLY A 40 9.29 -6.14 -1.62
CA GLY A 40 9.76 -4.80 -1.94
C GLY A 40 10.88 -4.75 -2.99
N PRO A 41 11.42 -3.54 -3.24
CA PRO A 41 12.56 -3.36 -4.12
C PRO A 41 13.77 -4.18 -3.68
N PRO A 42 14.68 -4.51 -4.62
CA PRO A 42 15.94 -5.17 -4.32
C PRO A 42 16.74 -4.48 -3.19
N PRO A 43 17.50 -5.24 -2.37
CA PRO A 43 18.23 -4.68 -1.22
C PRO A 43 19.18 -3.54 -1.57
N ASP A 44 19.87 -3.64 -2.72
CA ASP A 44 20.78 -2.62 -3.24
C ASP A 44 20.08 -1.28 -3.52
N MET A 45 18.83 -1.32 -4.00
CA MET A 45 18.02 -0.10 -4.20
C MET A 45 17.63 0.53 -2.86
N ALA A 46 17.30 -0.28 -1.86
CA ALA A 46 17.00 0.19 -0.51
C ALA A 46 18.23 0.83 0.15
N GLU A 47 19.40 0.19 0.03
CA GLU A 47 20.68 0.69 0.54
C GLU A 47 21.10 2.00 -0.13
N ALA A 48 20.96 2.10 -1.46
CA ALA A 48 21.27 3.31 -2.21
C ALA A 48 20.40 4.50 -1.77
N ARG A 49 19.10 4.28 -1.58
CA ARG A 49 18.18 5.29 -1.01
C ARG A 49 18.61 5.69 0.40
N ASP A 50 18.94 4.72 1.24
CA ASP A 50 19.34 4.96 2.63
C ASP A 50 20.59 5.84 2.71
N ALA A 51 21.60 5.57 1.87
CA ALA A 51 22.79 6.41 1.72
C ALA A 51 22.46 7.81 1.19
N HIS A 52 21.62 7.91 0.16
CA HIS A 52 21.26 9.19 -0.46
C HIS A 52 20.46 10.09 0.49
N CYS A 53 19.53 9.52 1.24
CA CYS A 53 18.62 10.27 2.11
C CYS A 53 19.07 10.33 3.58
N GLY A 54 20.23 9.75 3.93
CA GLY A 54 20.68 9.66 5.32
C GLY A 54 19.71 8.88 6.21
N MET A 55 19.11 7.82 5.68
CA MET A 55 18.13 6.98 6.39
C MET A 55 18.76 5.65 6.81
N ASP A 56 18.33 5.11 7.95
CA ASP A 56 18.62 3.73 8.35
C ASP A 56 17.29 2.97 8.43
N THR A 57 17.03 2.14 7.42
CA THR A 57 15.81 1.32 7.34
C THR A 57 15.68 0.36 8.52
N GLU A 58 16.79 -0.23 8.97
CA GLU A 58 16.79 -1.26 10.01
C GLU A 58 16.59 -0.63 11.39
N ALA A 59 17.17 0.55 11.64
CA ALA A 59 16.85 1.35 12.83
C ALA A 59 15.37 1.77 12.86
N LYS A 60 14.81 2.20 11.71
CA LYS A 60 13.38 2.53 11.63
C LYS A 60 12.50 1.31 11.87
N ARG A 61 12.88 0.12 11.39
CA ARG A 61 12.19 -1.15 11.67
C ARG A 61 12.18 -1.43 13.18
N ARG A 62 13.34 -1.39 13.84
CA ARG A 62 13.45 -1.58 15.30
C ARG A 62 12.64 -0.56 16.09
N LEU A 63 12.68 0.72 15.69
CA LEU A 63 11.89 1.77 16.32
C LEU A 63 10.40 1.46 16.25
N ARG A 64 9.88 1.09 15.07
CA ARG A 64 8.47 0.72 14.87
C ARG A 64 8.06 -0.48 15.71
N ALA A 65 8.90 -1.51 15.79
CA ALA A 65 8.64 -2.67 16.63
C ALA A 65 8.50 -2.32 18.13
N GLY A 66 9.12 -1.22 18.57
CA GLY A 66 9.06 -0.78 19.98
C GLY A 66 7.77 -0.07 20.39
N TYR A 67 7.04 0.57 19.47
CA TYR A 67 5.84 1.36 19.82
C TYR A 67 4.55 0.91 19.13
N LEU A 68 4.63 0.09 18.07
CA LEU A 68 3.44 -0.39 17.38
C LEU A 68 2.79 -1.54 18.19
N PRO A 69 1.50 -1.43 18.55
CA PRO A 69 0.80 -2.50 19.23
C PRO A 69 0.66 -3.74 18.33
N HIS A 70 0.54 -4.91 18.93
CA HIS A 70 0.11 -6.10 18.19
C HIS A 70 -1.32 -5.90 17.68
N TYR A 71 -1.58 -6.30 16.44
CA TYR A 71 -2.94 -6.36 15.89
C TYR A 71 -3.12 -7.68 15.14
N GLU A 72 -4.33 -8.21 15.18
CA GLU A 72 -4.69 -9.38 14.38
C GLU A 72 -5.25 -8.92 13.03
N LYS A 73 -4.71 -9.50 11.95
CA LYS A 73 -5.18 -9.19 10.60
C LYS A 73 -6.54 -9.84 10.39
N VAL A 74 -7.49 -9.10 9.83
CA VAL A 74 -8.81 -9.66 9.50
C VAL A 74 -8.67 -10.69 8.39
N THR A 75 -9.40 -11.78 8.52
CA THR A 75 -9.44 -12.85 7.52
C THR A 75 -9.86 -12.28 6.16
N GLY A 76 -9.05 -12.52 5.13
CA GLY A 76 -9.30 -12.06 3.76
C GLY A 76 -8.72 -10.67 3.42
N SER A 77 -8.11 -9.95 4.36
CA SER A 77 -7.49 -8.63 4.06
C SER A 77 -6.37 -8.69 3.01
N ASP A 78 -5.67 -9.84 2.90
CA ASP A 78 -4.58 -10.08 1.95
C ASP A 78 -4.86 -11.25 0.99
N GLU A 79 -6.13 -11.50 0.70
CA GLU A 79 -6.53 -12.64 -0.12
C GLU A 79 -6.02 -12.57 -1.57
N TRP A 80 -5.65 -11.37 -2.01
CA TRP A 80 -4.98 -11.13 -3.28
C TRP A 80 -3.63 -11.86 -3.40
N GLU A 81 -2.91 -12.08 -2.29
CA GLU A 81 -1.65 -12.83 -2.29
C GLU A 81 -1.86 -14.32 -2.60
N ARG A 82 -2.98 -14.87 -2.13
CA ARG A 82 -3.33 -16.29 -2.31
C ARG A 82 -4.02 -16.54 -3.65
N THR A 83 -4.89 -15.63 -4.06
CA THR A 83 -5.79 -15.83 -5.20
C THR A 83 -5.29 -15.18 -6.48
N GLY A 84 -4.41 -14.17 -6.39
CA GLY A 84 -4.05 -13.31 -7.51
C GLY A 84 -5.19 -12.41 -8.00
N GLN A 85 -6.28 -12.30 -7.22
CA GLN A 85 -7.47 -11.52 -7.58
C GLN A 85 -7.66 -10.36 -6.60
N SER A 86 -8.14 -9.22 -7.10
CA SER A 86 -8.43 -8.02 -6.31
C SER A 86 -9.76 -7.40 -6.72
N VAL A 87 -10.25 -6.46 -5.90
CA VAL A 87 -11.43 -5.67 -6.22
C VAL A 87 -11.05 -4.60 -7.25
N THR A 88 -11.84 -4.53 -8.32
CA THR A 88 -11.77 -3.45 -9.33
C THR A 88 -12.94 -2.50 -9.12
N PHE A 89 -12.69 -1.19 -9.28
CA PHE A 89 -13.76 -0.20 -9.33
C PHE A 89 -14.12 0.08 -10.79
N GLU A 90 -15.39 -0.09 -11.10
CA GLU A 90 -15.96 0.24 -12.41
C GLU A 90 -16.97 1.38 -12.25
N ALA A 91 -16.93 2.35 -13.15
CA ALA A 91 -17.92 3.42 -13.19
C ALA A 91 -19.20 2.87 -13.85
N VAL A 92 -20.31 2.89 -13.11
CA VAL A 92 -21.62 2.40 -13.57
C VAL A 92 -22.66 3.50 -13.36
N GLU A 93 -23.47 3.78 -14.39
CA GLU A 93 -24.61 4.69 -14.26
C GLU A 93 -25.68 4.06 -13.34
N SER A 94 -26.22 4.84 -12.41
CA SER A 94 -27.25 4.39 -11.48
C SER A 94 -28.25 5.50 -11.16
N GLU A 95 -29.48 5.12 -10.82
CA GLU A 95 -30.50 6.05 -10.33
C GLU A 95 -30.04 6.66 -9.00
N ILE A 96 -30.22 7.97 -8.84
CA ILE A 96 -29.86 8.69 -7.62
C ILE A 96 -30.75 8.20 -6.48
N ARG A 97 -30.16 7.53 -5.49
CA ARG A 97 -30.84 7.24 -4.21
C ARG A 97 -30.84 8.51 -3.36
N GLN A 98 -32.01 9.13 -3.20
CA GLN A 98 -32.26 10.20 -2.23
C GLN A 98 -32.58 9.62 -0.86
#